data_AF-A0A953UVV6-F1
#
_entry.id   AF-A0A953UVV6-F1
#
_cell.length_a   1.000
_cell.length_b   1.000
_cell.length_c   1.000
_cell.angle_alpha   90.00
_cell.angle_beta   90.00
_cell.angle_gamma   90.00
#
_symmetry.space_group_name_H-M   'P 1'
#
loop_
_entity.id
_entity.type
_entity.pdbx_description
1 polymer ?
#
loop_
_entity_poly.entity_id
_entity_poly.type
_entity_poly.pdbx_seq_one_letter_code
_entity_poly.pdbx_strand_id
1 'polypeptide(L)' 'MLQNQWKHELISWNPATQEWFCTKCGRTSDHTHEKDARVELEQHECYMPWAEMPKAVSNTPE' A
#
# COMPACT_ATOMS: atom_id res chain seq x y z
N MET A 1 -2.99 24.27 10.34
CA MET A 1 -3.22 23.30 9.25
C MET A 1 -3.40 21.95 9.91
N LEU A 2 -4.64 21.49 10.14
CA LEU A 2 -4.85 20.15 10.70
C LEU A 2 -4.32 19.15 9.69
N GLN A 3 -3.22 18.48 10.03
CA GLN A 3 -2.80 17.28 9.32
C GLN A 3 -3.86 16.22 9.61
N ASN A 4 -4.80 16.04 8.67
CA ASN A 4 -5.64 14.87 8.64
C ASN A 4 -4.69 13.67 8.50
N GLN A 5 -4.47 12.96 9.61
CA GLN A 5 -3.51 11.88 9.69
C GLN A 5 -4.10 10.63 9.02
N TRP A 6 -4.15 10.66 7.69
CA TRP A 6 -4.55 9.50 6.91
C TRP A 6 -3.45 8.46 6.96
N LYS A 7 -3.80 7.23 7.34
CA LYS A 7 -2.82 6.13 7.40
C LYS A 7 -2.17 5.92 6.02
N HIS A 8 -2.97 6.05 4.97
CA HIS A 8 -2.53 5.96 3.57
C HIS A 8 -2.59 7.34 2.90
N GLU A 9 -1.55 8.15 3.10
CA GLU A 9 -1.49 9.55 2.61
C GLU A 9 -1.50 9.66 1.07
N LEU A 10 -0.93 8.67 0.39
CA LEU A 10 -0.76 8.66 -1.05
C LEU A 10 -1.43 7.42 -1.64
N ILE A 11 -2.57 7.62 -2.29
CA ILE A 11 -3.26 6.60 -3.07
C ILE A 11 -3.33 7.04 -4.54
N SER A 12 -3.28 6.08 -5.45
CA SER A 12 -3.31 6.30 -6.89
C SER A 12 -4.24 5.30 -7.57
N TRP A 13 -4.79 5.66 -8.72
CA TRP A 13 -5.67 4.79 -9.50
C TRP A 13 -4.85 3.97 -10.48
N ASN A 14 -5.07 2.65 -10.49
CA ASN A 14 -4.52 1.75 -11.48
C ASN A 14 -5.57 1.48 -12.58
N PRO A 15 -5.44 2.06 -13.78
CA PRO A 15 -6.40 1.84 -14.86
C PRO A 15 -6.35 0.42 -15.43
N ALA A 16 -5.27 -0.35 -15.20
CA ALA A 16 -5.15 -1.72 -15.71
C ALA A 16 -5.97 -2.71 -14.88
N THR A 17 -6.05 -2.52 -13.57
CA THR A 17 -6.85 -3.37 -12.67
C THR A 17 -8.16 -2.73 -12.22
N GLN A 18 -8.34 -1.44 -12.52
CA GLN A 18 -9.47 -0.62 -12.05
C GLN A 18 -9.57 -0.58 -10.52
N GLU A 19 -8.43 -0.47 -9.85
CA GLU A 19 -8.34 -0.41 -8.40
C GLU A 19 -7.57 0.84 -7.95
N TRP A 20 -7.91 1.37 -6.78
CA TRP A 20 -7.04 2.31 -6.07
C TRP A 20 -5.97 1.53 -5.33
N PHE A 21 -4.78 2.08 -5.22
CA PHE A 21 -3.71 1.48 -4.45
C PHE A 21 -2.89 2.52 -3.71
N CYS A 22 -2.38 2.15 -2.53
CA CYS A 22 -1.41 3.00 -1.84
C CYS A 22 -0.04 2.85 -2.47
N THR A 23 0.58 3.97 -2.84
CA THR A 23 1.93 4.00 -3.40
C THR A 23 3.03 3.73 -2.38
N LYS A 24 2.70 3.79 -1.08
CA LYS A 24 3.62 3.40 0.01
C LYS A 24 3.61 1.91 0.28
N CYS A 25 2.45 1.32 0.64
CA CYS A 25 2.37 -0.09 1.08
C CYS A 25 1.90 -1.09 0.00
N GLY A 26 1.40 -0.60 -1.14
CA GLY A 26 0.90 -1.44 -2.22
C GLY A 26 -0.48 -2.07 -1.98
N ARG A 27 -1.15 -1.81 -0.85
CA ARG A 27 -2.52 -2.27 -0.61
C ARG A 27 -3.47 -1.65 -1.64
N THR A 28 -4.33 -2.48 -2.23
CA THR A 28 -5.34 -2.06 -3.21
C THR A 28 -6.74 -1.99 -2.60
N SER A 29 -7.66 -1.33 -3.29
CA SER A 29 -9.10 -1.27 -3.03
C SER A 29 -9.84 -1.25 -4.37
N ASP A 30 -10.86 -2.09 -4.51
CA ASP A 30 -11.66 -2.26 -5.74
C ASP A 30 -12.76 -1.20 -5.91
N HIS A 31 -12.90 -0.28 -4.96
CA HIS A 31 -13.87 0.80 -5.07
C HIS A 31 -13.58 1.70 -6.28
N THR A 32 -14.64 2.09 -7.00
CA THR A 32 -14.49 3.01 -8.15
C THR A 32 -14.17 4.44 -7.70
N HIS A 33 -14.73 4.90 -6.58
CA HIS A 33 -14.51 6.25 -6.07
C HIS A 33 -13.34 6.31 -5.09
N GLU A 34 -12.52 7.34 -5.26
CA GLU A 34 -11.36 7.62 -4.40
C GLU A 34 -11.71 7.69 -2.91
N LYS A 35 -12.87 8.26 -2.57
CA LYS A 35 -13.30 8.43 -1.17
C LYS A 35 -13.58 7.09 -0.49
N ASP A 36 -14.28 6.21 -1.18
CA ASP A 36 -14.64 4.89 -0.66
C ASP A 36 -13.37 4.03 -0.52
N ALA A 37 -12.51 4.06 -1.55
CA ALA A 37 -11.21 3.43 -1.50
C ALA A 37 -10.35 3.93 -0.34
N ARG A 38 -10.37 5.23 -0.08
CA ARG A 38 -9.63 5.82 1.04
C ARG A 38 -10.17 5.35 2.38
N VAL A 39 -11.48 5.36 2.58
CA VAL A 39 -12.11 4.88 3.82
C VAL A 39 -11.75 3.42 4.08
N GLU A 40 -11.76 2.57 3.04
CA GLU A 40 -11.33 1.17 3.15
C GLU A 40 -9.84 1.07 3.53
N LEU A 41 -8.96 1.75 2.79
CA LEU A 41 -7.53 1.72 3.04
C LEU A 41 -7.21 2.24 4.45
N GLU A 42 -7.87 3.29 4.93
CA GLU A 42 -7.69 3.84 6.27
C GLU A 42 -8.14 2.93 7.42
N GLN A 43 -8.93 1.89 7.14
CA GLN A 43 -9.22 0.86 8.15
C GLN A 43 -7.97 0.03 8.47
N HIS A 44 -7.04 -0.07 7.51
CA HIS A 44 -5.79 -0.80 7.66
C HIS A 44 -4.62 0.12 7.99
N GLU A 45 -3.63 -0.41 8.71
CA GLU A 45 -2.36 0.30 8.89
C GLU A 45 -1.55 0.29 7.60
N CYS A 46 -0.99 1.44 7.24
CA CYS A 46 -0.07 1.56 6.12
C CYS A 46 1.31 1.08 6.56
N TYR A 47 1.54 -0.22 6.49
CA TYR A 47 2.82 -0.84 6.80
C TYR A 47 3.44 -1.44 5.54
N MET A 48 4.69 -1.06 5.25
CA MET A 48 5.53 -1.69 4.23
C MET A 48 6.33 -2.81 4.90
N PRO A 49 6.09 -4.10 4.60
CA PRO A 49 6.90 -5.20 5.13
C PRO A 49 8.33 -5.28 4.55
N TRP A 50 8.79 -4.29 3.77
CA TRP A 50 10.03 -4.38 2.98
C TRP A 50 11.36 -4.24 3.76
N ALA A 51 11.38 -4.14 5.09
CA ALA A 51 12.66 -4.30 5.81
C ALA A 51 13.10 -5.77 5.98
N GLU A 52 12.31 -6.74 5.53
CA GLU A 52 12.74 -8.15 5.46
C GLU A 52 12.65 -8.62 4.00
N MET A 53 13.55 -8.09 3.16
CA MET A 53 14.00 -8.86 2.01
C MET A 53 14.32 -10.28 2.52
N PRO A 54 13.84 -11.36 1.87
CA PRO A 54 14.34 -12.69 2.20
C PRO A 54 15.86 -12.61 2.08
N LYS A 55 16.58 -12.77 3.21
CA LYS A 55 18.04 -12.87 3.20
C LYS A 55 18.37 -13.82 2.06
N ALA A 56 19.05 -13.32 1.03
CA ALA A 56 19.58 -14.16 -0.02
C ALA A 56 20.36 -15.25 0.72
N VAL A 57 19.83 -16.47 0.71
CA VAL A 57 20.54 -17.64 1.19
C VAL A 57 21.72 -17.76 0.23
N SER A 58 22.87 -17.24 0.68
CA SER A 58 24.16 -17.52 0.08
C SER A 58 24.47 -18.98 0.40
N ASN A 59 23.93 -19.90 -0.39
CA ASN A 59 24.49 -21.23 -0.48
C ASN A 59 25.80 -21.12 -1.24
N THR A 60 26.90 -20.91 -0.51
CA THR A 60 28.24 -21.21 -1.00
C THR A 60 28.54 -22.66 -0.58
N PRO A 61 28.51 -23.65 -1.49
CA PRO A 61 29.20 -24.90 -1.26
C PRO A 61 30.72 -24.70 -1.44
N GLU A 62 31.46 -25.38 -0.57
CA GLU A 62 32.93 -25.40 -0.40
C GLU A 62 33.75 -25.65 -1.67
#